data_AF-A0A2P4XGN3-F1
#
_entry.id   AF-A0A2P4XGN3-F1
#
_cell.length_a   1.000
_cell.length_b   1.000
_cell.length_c   1.000
_cell.angle_alpha   90.00
_cell.angle_beta   90.00
_cell.angle_gamma   90.00
#
_symmetry.space_group_name_H-M   'P 1'
#
loop_
_entity.id
_entity.type
_entity.pdbx_description
1 polymer ?
#
loop_
_entity_poly.entity_id
_entity_poly.type
_entity_poly.pdbx_seq_one_letter_code
_entity_poly.pdbx_strand_id
1 'polypeptide(L)'
;MDEEKVVECVETGRNSAETAAPVLEDRQSNGDIEEGLNPASSLEKFCGPKRLVAMAAWMNMVDDALVRLEKDVKDLIENQTNQAAELLDLERRKMEAIKEKAALEAAVLKDLKRVRVAEETAMARKRLQSAGIAQEEIDAILPVICHVE
;
A
#
# COMPACT_ATOMS: atom_id res chain seq x y z
N MET A 1 19.38 -19.13 -17.20
CA MET A 1 18.66 -17.87 -17.43
C MET A 1 17.18 -18.16 -17.24
N ASP A 2 16.82 -18.82 -16.13
CA ASP A 2 16.76 -18.34 -14.73
C ASP A 2 15.33 -17.79 -14.51
N GLU A 3 14.44 -18.64 -13.97
CA GLU A 3 13.94 -18.61 -12.58
C GLU A 3 12.89 -17.49 -12.41
N GLU A 4 11.65 -17.75 -12.01
CA GLU A 4 11.30 -18.14 -10.64
C GLU A 4 9.87 -18.71 -10.60
N LYS A 5 9.75 -19.93 -10.09
CA LYS A 5 8.52 -20.68 -9.89
C LYS A 5 8.13 -20.48 -8.42
N VAL A 6 7.06 -19.73 -8.14
CA VAL A 6 6.61 -19.53 -6.75
C VAL A 6 6.11 -20.86 -6.20
N VAL A 7 6.84 -21.37 -5.21
CA VAL A 7 6.56 -22.59 -4.46
C VAL A 7 5.60 -22.25 -3.33
N GLU A 8 4.42 -22.87 -3.35
CA GLU A 8 3.48 -22.91 -2.24
C GLU A 8 3.93 -24.02 -1.28
N CYS A 9 4.36 -23.65 -0.07
CA CYS A 9 4.69 -24.57 1.01
C CYS A 9 3.78 -24.29 2.21
N VAL A 10 2.74 -25.10 2.41
CA VAL A 10 2.09 -25.25 3.72
C VAL A 10 1.84 -26.74 3.97
N GLU A 11 2.76 -27.32 4.72
CA GLU A 11 2.70 -28.62 5.40
C GLU A 11 3.63 -28.41 6.62
N THR A 12 3.38 -28.79 7.87
CA THR A 12 2.54 -29.82 8.49
C THR A 12 2.55 -29.55 10.00
N GLY A 13 1.57 -30.02 10.79
CA GLY A 13 1.72 -29.98 12.25
C GLY A 13 0.55 -30.57 13.03
N ARG A 14 0.41 -31.89 12.98
CA ARG A 14 -0.60 -32.69 13.70
C ARG A 14 0.03 -33.18 15.01
N ASN A 15 -0.56 -32.86 16.15
CA ASN A 15 -0.15 -33.41 17.45
C ASN A 15 -1.41 -33.90 18.20
N SER A 16 -1.68 -35.20 18.12
CA SER A 16 -2.57 -35.90 19.04
C SER A 16 -1.82 -36.22 20.34
N ALA A 17 -2.46 -36.02 21.48
CA ALA A 17 -2.24 -36.75 22.75
C ALA A 17 -3.58 -36.69 23.51
N GLU A 18 -4.40 -37.73 23.51
CA GLU A 18 -4.36 -38.93 24.36
C GLU A 18 -4.69 -38.66 25.85
N THR A 19 -5.74 -39.37 26.30
CA THR A 19 -5.83 -40.09 27.58
C THR A 19 -6.67 -39.51 28.73
N ALA A 20 -7.84 -40.15 28.87
CA ALA A 20 -8.56 -40.55 30.09
C ALA A 20 -8.56 -39.62 31.33
N ALA A 21 -9.73 -39.06 31.62
CA ALA A 21 -10.07 -38.63 32.97
C ALA A 21 -10.49 -39.86 33.83
N PRO A 22 -9.88 -40.09 35.00
CA PRO A 22 -10.40 -41.05 35.96
C PRO A 22 -11.60 -40.46 36.69
N VAL A 23 -12.66 -41.26 36.78
CA VAL A 23 -13.73 -41.11 37.79
C VAL A 23 -13.08 -41.17 39.16
N LEU A 24 -13.28 -40.13 39.98
CA LEU A 24 -12.97 -40.15 41.41
C LEU A 24 -14.23 -39.81 42.18
N GLU A 25 -14.56 -40.77 43.03
CA GLU A 25 -15.77 -40.93 43.81
C GLU A 25 -15.97 -39.85 44.89
N ASP A 26 -17.23 -39.77 45.29
CA ASP A 26 -17.77 -39.08 46.45
C ASP A 26 -16.87 -39.14 47.69
N ARG A 27 -16.49 -37.95 48.18
CA ARG A 27 -16.30 -37.72 49.61
C ARG A 27 -16.26 -36.23 49.90
N GLN A 28 -17.33 -35.69 50.46
CA GLN A 28 -17.34 -35.27 51.87
C GLN A 28 -18.71 -34.69 52.27
N SER A 29 -19.32 -35.43 53.19
CA SER A 29 -20.37 -35.00 54.10
C SER A 29 -19.83 -33.93 55.05
N ASN A 30 -20.58 -32.84 55.23
CA ASN A 30 -21.02 -32.27 56.51
C ASN A 30 -21.03 -30.74 56.52
N GLY A 31 -22.15 -30.20 57.02
CA GLY A 31 -22.13 -29.02 57.87
C GLY A 31 -22.71 -27.77 57.24
N ASP A 32 -24.04 -27.66 57.31
CA ASP A 32 -24.77 -26.50 57.82
C ASP A 32 -24.17 -25.11 57.49
N ILE A 33 -24.74 -24.45 56.47
CA ILE A 33 -24.66 -22.99 56.33
C ILE A 33 -26.04 -22.45 56.69
N GLU A 34 -26.29 -22.32 57.99
CA GLU A 34 -27.29 -21.39 58.50
C GLU A 34 -26.59 -20.09 58.92
N GLU A 35 -27.32 -19.00 58.68
CA GLU A 35 -27.14 -17.65 59.23
C GLU A 35 -26.04 -16.74 58.66
N GLY A 36 -26.48 -15.88 57.75
CA GLY A 36 -26.30 -14.43 57.95
C GLY A 36 -24.91 -13.85 57.66
N LEU A 37 -24.26 -14.23 56.57
CA LEU A 37 -23.08 -13.52 56.10
C LEU A 37 -23.50 -12.30 55.28
N ASN A 38 -23.39 -11.12 55.89
CA ASN A 38 -23.37 -9.87 55.16
C ASN A 38 -22.32 -9.99 54.01
N PRO A 39 -22.67 -9.68 52.75
CA PRO A 39 -21.71 -9.73 51.64
C PRO A 39 -20.50 -8.82 51.90
N ALA A 40 -20.68 -7.78 52.72
CA ALA A 40 -19.62 -6.91 53.23
C ALA A 40 -18.60 -7.64 54.12
N SER A 41 -19.01 -8.57 54.99
CA SER A 41 -18.10 -9.28 55.90
C SER A 41 -17.28 -10.38 55.21
N SER A 42 -17.82 -10.95 54.12
CA SER A 42 -17.07 -11.87 53.25
C SER A 42 -16.04 -11.10 52.42
N LEU A 43 -16.43 -9.94 51.87
CA LEU A 43 -15.52 -9.06 51.12
C LEU A 43 -14.43 -8.45 52.02
N GLU A 44 -14.67 -8.16 53.30
CA GLU A 44 -13.64 -7.69 54.21
C GLU A 44 -12.54 -8.72 54.49
N LYS A 45 -12.90 -9.99 54.75
CA LYS A 45 -11.92 -11.10 54.84
C LYS A 45 -11.19 -11.29 53.51
N PHE A 46 -11.98 -11.21 52.45
CA PHE A 46 -11.69 -11.15 51.04
C PHE A 46 -10.99 -9.90 50.52
N CYS A 47 -10.68 -8.81 51.18
CA CYS A 47 -10.14 -7.62 50.49
C CYS A 47 -9.67 -6.61 51.53
N GLY A 48 -8.51 -6.89 52.13
CA GLY A 48 -7.86 -5.92 53.01
C GLY A 48 -7.57 -4.60 52.26
N PRO A 49 -7.44 -3.46 52.97
CA PRO A 49 -7.30 -2.14 52.36
C PRO A 49 -6.19 -2.04 51.30
N LYS A 50 -5.04 -2.69 51.53
CA LYS A 50 -3.93 -2.75 50.57
C LYS A 50 -4.32 -3.40 49.24
N ARG A 51 -5.20 -4.39 49.28
CA ARG A 51 -5.65 -5.11 48.09
C ARG A 51 -6.67 -4.32 47.30
N LEU A 52 -7.55 -3.59 47.98
CA LEU A 52 -8.45 -2.63 47.32
C LEU A 52 -7.67 -1.52 46.62
N VAL A 53 -6.62 -0.98 47.26
CA VAL A 53 -5.72 0.00 46.64
C VAL A 53 -5.00 -0.59 45.42
N ALA A 54 -4.51 -1.83 45.50
CA ALA A 54 -3.90 -2.52 44.37
C ALA A 54 -4.89 -2.77 43.23
N MET A 55 -6.13 -3.14 43.53
CA MET A 55 -7.20 -3.32 42.54
C MET A 55 -7.57 -2.00 41.86
N ALA A 56 -7.68 -0.91 42.62
CA ALA A 56 -7.92 0.42 42.08
C ALA A 56 -6.76 0.89 41.18
N ALA A 57 -5.52 0.64 41.59
CA ALA A 57 -4.34 0.95 40.76
C ALA A 57 -4.32 0.13 39.46
N TRP A 58 -4.69 -1.15 39.52
CA TRP A 58 -4.79 -2.00 38.34
C TRP A 58 -5.92 -1.54 37.40
N MET A 59 -7.07 -1.17 37.96
CA MET A 59 -8.20 -0.64 37.20
C MET A 59 -7.83 0.67 36.48
N ASN A 60 -7.18 1.61 37.18
CA ASN A 60 -6.70 2.85 36.57
C ASN A 60 -5.66 2.58 35.47
N MET A 61 -4.77 1.60 35.66
CA MET A 61 -3.79 1.20 34.64
C MET A 61 -4.47 0.64 33.39
N VAL A 62 -5.57 -0.11 33.55
CA VAL A 62 -6.38 -0.60 32.43
C VAL A 62 -7.10 0.56 31.73
N ASP A 63 -7.65 1.50 32.48
CA ASP A 63 -8.29 2.69 31.92
C ASP A 63 -7.28 3.53 31.11
N ASP A 64 -6.08 3.77 31.65
CA ASP A 64 -4.99 4.47 30.96
C ASP A 64 -4.52 3.71 29.70
N ALA A 65 -4.55 2.38 29.72
CA ALA A 65 -4.24 1.57 28.55
C ALA A 65 -5.32 1.68 27.48
N LEU A 66 -6.60 1.70 27.86
CA LEU A 66 -7.72 1.87 26.94
C LEU A 66 -7.70 3.25 26.27
N VAL A 67 -7.45 4.32 27.03
CA VAL A 67 -7.34 5.69 26.47
C VAL A 67 -6.19 5.79 25.47
N ARG A 68 -5.04 5.17 25.77
CA ARG A 68 -3.91 5.13 24.83
C ARG A 68 -4.24 4.33 23.57
N LEU A 69 -4.88 3.16 23.72
CA LEU A 69 -5.30 2.36 22.59
C LEU A 69 -6.29 3.10 21.69
N GLU A 70 -7.27 3.79 22.27
CA GLU A 70 -8.23 4.60 21.52
C GLU A 70 -7.52 5.68 20.69
N LYS A 71 -6.53 6.36 21.30
CA LYS A 71 -5.71 7.34 20.59
C LYS A 71 -4.92 6.69 19.45
N ASP A 72 -4.23 5.60 19.71
CA ASP A 72 -3.40 4.91 18.70
C ASP A 72 -4.26 4.43 17.52
N VAL A 73 -5.48 3.95 17.77
CA VAL A 73 -6.44 3.56 16.73
C VAL A 73 -6.89 4.76 15.91
N LYS A 74 -7.19 5.89 16.57
CA LYS A 74 -7.58 7.13 15.87
C LYS A 74 -6.45 7.65 14.98
N ASP A 75 -5.24 7.73 15.53
CA ASP A 75 -4.05 8.19 14.82
C ASP A 75 -3.73 7.26 13.63
N LEU A 76 -3.92 5.95 13.80
CA LEU A 76 -3.77 4.97 12.73
C LEU A 76 -4.78 5.17 11.59
N ILE A 77 -6.05 5.39 11.93
CA ILE A 77 -7.10 5.64 10.93
C ILE A 77 -6.80 6.93 10.16
N GLU A 78 -6.45 8.01 10.87
CA GLU A 78 -6.10 9.29 10.24
C GLU A 78 -4.91 9.12 9.28
N ASN A 79 -3.85 8.45 9.72
CA ASN A 79 -2.69 8.17 8.88
C ASN A 79 -3.04 7.33 7.64
N GLN A 80 -3.86 6.28 7.79
CA GLN A 80 -4.32 5.48 6.66
C GLN A 80 -5.14 6.31 5.66
N THR A 81 -6.01 7.20 6.14
CA THR A 81 -6.79 8.09 5.26
C THR A 81 -5.91 9.09 4.51
N ASN A 82 -4.89 9.64 5.18
CA ASN A 82 -3.94 10.56 4.56
C ASN A 82 -3.09 9.85 3.50
N GLN A 83 -2.57 8.66 3.83
CA GLN A 83 -1.80 7.85 2.87
C GLN A 83 -2.63 7.48 1.64
N ALA A 84 -3.91 7.10 1.82
CA ALA A 84 -4.79 6.81 0.70
C ALA A 84 -5.02 8.05 -0.19
N ALA A 85 -5.20 9.23 0.41
CA ALA A 85 -5.34 10.47 -0.34
C ALA A 85 -4.06 10.84 -1.12
N GLU A 86 -2.89 10.68 -0.50
CA GLU A 86 -1.59 10.91 -1.14
C GLU A 86 -1.36 9.96 -2.32
N LEU A 87 -1.69 8.67 -2.16
CA LEU A 87 -1.57 7.69 -3.24
C LEU A 87 -2.45 8.04 -4.44
N LEU A 88 -3.71 8.44 -4.20
CA LEU A 88 -4.61 8.87 -5.29
C LEU A 88 -4.07 10.10 -6.02
N ASP A 89 -3.53 11.07 -5.28
CA ASP A 89 -2.96 12.26 -5.90
C ASP A 89 -1.67 11.97 -6.68
N LEU A 90 -0.83 11.06 -6.18
CA LEU A 90 0.35 10.58 -6.89
C LEU A 90 -0.02 9.82 -8.16
N GLU A 91 -1.03 8.95 -8.11
CA GLU A 91 -1.54 8.24 -9.29
C GLU A 91 -2.07 9.21 -10.35
N ARG A 92 -2.83 10.23 -9.93
CA ARG A 92 -3.29 11.30 -10.82
C ARG A 92 -2.12 12.03 -11.49
N ARG A 93 -1.14 12.49 -10.71
CA ARG A 93 0.06 13.17 -11.24
C ARG A 93 0.87 12.28 -12.18
N LYS A 94 0.98 10.99 -11.87
CA LYS A 94 1.64 10.00 -12.73
C LYS A 94 0.90 9.86 -14.07
N MET A 95 -0.42 9.76 -14.05
CA MET A 95 -1.22 9.69 -15.28
C MET A 95 -1.09 10.96 -16.13
N GLU A 96 -1.12 12.14 -15.51
CA GLU A 96 -0.89 13.42 -16.20
C GLU A 96 0.49 13.48 -16.84
N ALA A 97 1.55 13.11 -16.11
CA ALA A 97 2.92 13.08 -16.63
C ALA A 97 3.10 12.09 -17.79
N ILE A 98 2.47 10.90 -17.73
CA ILE A 98 2.51 9.92 -18.82
C ILE A 98 1.82 10.50 -20.07
N LYS A 99 0.68 11.16 -19.90
CA LYS A 99 -0.06 11.77 -21.00
C LYS A 99 0.74 12.91 -21.65
N GLU A 100 1.34 13.77 -20.85
CA GLU A 100 2.19 14.86 -21.34
C GLU A 100 3.43 14.33 -22.06
N LYS A 101 4.11 13.34 -21.48
CA LYS A 101 5.23 12.66 -22.11
C LYS A 101 4.84 12.09 -23.48
N ALA A 102 3.73 11.37 -23.57
CA ALA A 102 3.26 10.80 -24.84
C ALA A 102 2.95 11.88 -25.89
N ALA A 103 2.39 13.02 -25.47
CA ALA A 103 2.15 14.16 -26.35
C ALA A 103 3.45 14.78 -26.86
N LEU A 104 4.44 14.95 -25.98
CA LEU A 104 5.77 15.45 -26.35
C LEU A 104 6.51 14.50 -27.30
N GLU A 105 6.50 13.19 -27.01
CA GLU A 105 7.09 12.19 -27.90
C GLU A 105 6.44 12.20 -29.28
N ALA A 106 5.12 12.33 -29.36
CA ALA A 106 4.40 12.44 -30.63
C ALA A 106 4.78 13.73 -31.40
N ALA A 107 4.94 14.85 -30.70
CA ALA A 107 5.39 16.10 -31.31
C ALA A 107 6.82 15.99 -31.85
N VAL A 108 7.75 15.45 -31.06
CA VAL A 108 9.14 15.21 -31.49
C VAL A 108 9.20 14.28 -32.68
N LEU A 109 8.43 13.18 -32.69
CA LEU A 109 8.38 12.27 -33.84
C LEU A 109 7.84 12.95 -35.10
N LYS A 110 6.85 13.83 -34.97
CA LYS A 110 6.35 14.63 -36.10
C LYS A 110 7.45 15.54 -36.64
N ASP A 111 8.22 16.17 -35.76
CA ASP A 111 9.29 17.10 -36.13
C ASP A 111 10.45 16.38 -36.80
N LEU A 112 10.87 15.24 -36.25
CA LEU A 112 11.89 14.39 -36.86
C LEU A 112 11.48 13.90 -38.26
N LYS A 113 10.20 13.58 -38.47
CA LYS A 113 9.69 13.24 -39.82
C LYS A 113 9.82 14.42 -40.78
N ARG A 114 9.49 15.64 -40.33
CA ARG A 114 9.64 16.86 -41.15
C ARG A 114 11.11 17.09 -41.52
N VAL A 115 12.02 16.96 -40.55
CA VAL A 115 13.47 17.10 -40.77
C VAL A 115 13.97 16.04 -41.74
N ARG A 116 13.56 14.78 -41.58
CA ARG A 116 13.96 13.69 -42.49
C ARG A 116 13.51 13.93 -43.92
N VAL A 117 12.25 14.32 -44.12
CA VAL A 117 11.75 14.66 -45.47
C VAL A 117 12.53 15.84 -46.06
N ALA A 118 12.85 16.84 -45.25
CA ALA A 118 13.64 17.97 -45.67
C ALA A 118 15.07 17.57 -46.09
N GLU A 119 15.73 16.73 -45.30
CA GLU A 119 17.06 16.18 -45.59
C GLU A 119 17.06 15.33 -46.87
N GLU A 120 16.12 14.39 -47.00
CA GLU A 120 15.98 13.54 -48.18
C GLU A 120 15.72 14.37 -49.45
N THR A 121 14.88 15.41 -49.34
CA THR A 121 14.60 16.34 -50.45
C THR A 121 15.82 17.18 -50.80
N ALA A 122 16.56 17.70 -49.83
CA ALA A 122 17.80 18.44 -50.06
C ALA A 122 18.87 17.56 -50.75
N MET A 123 19.00 16.30 -50.31
CA MET A 123 19.91 15.33 -50.92
C MET A 123 19.49 14.96 -52.35
N ALA A 124 18.19 14.79 -52.61
CA ALA A 124 17.67 14.56 -53.96
C ALA A 124 17.95 15.76 -54.88
N ARG A 125 17.67 16.98 -54.42
CA ARG A 125 17.99 18.23 -55.13
C ARG A 125 19.47 18.31 -55.50
N LYS A 126 20.37 18.06 -54.52
CA LYS A 126 21.82 18.04 -54.75
C LYS A 126 22.23 17.00 -55.81
N ARG A 127 21.63 15.80 -55.79
CA ARG A 127 21.91 14.76 -56.79
C ARG A 127 21.47 15.16 -58.21
N LEU A 128 20.30 15.78 -58.35
CA LEU A 128 19.79 16.25 -59.65
C LEU A 128 20.65 17.40 -60.20
N GLN A 129 21.04 18.35 -59.33
CA GLN A 129 21.96 19.42 -59.70
C GLN A 129 23.31 18.86 -60.18
N SER A 130 23.89 17.90 -59.46
CA SER A 130 25.13 17.22 -59.86
C SER A 130 25.01 16.45 -61.19
N ALA A 131 23.79 16.05 -61.57
CA ALA A 131 23.51 15.42 -62.86
C ALA A 131 23.31 16.44 -64.01
N GLY A 132 23.39 17.74 -63.73
CA GLY A 132 23.26 18.81 -64.72
C GLY A 132 21.82 19.24 -65.03
N ILE A 133 20.86 18.86 -64.20
CA ILE A 133 19.44 19.27 -64.36
C ILE A 133 19.29 20.73 -63.92
N ALA A 134 18.55 21.52 -64.69
CA ALA A 134 18.32 22.94 -64.41
C ALA A 134 17.51 23.14 -63.12
N GLN A 135 17.77 24.22 -62.40
CA GLN A 135 17.14 24.48 -61.11
C GLN A 135 15.62 24.66 -61.24
N GLU A 136 15.16 25.25 -62.35
CA GLU A 136 13.73 25.42 -62.64
C GLU A 136 13.01 24.07 -62.80
N GLU A 137 13.66 23.07 -63.41
CA GLU A 137 13.09 21.73 -63.57
C GLU A 137 13.01 20.99 -62.24
N ILE A 138 14.01 21.18 -61.37
CA ILE A 138 14.01 20.61 -60.02
C ILE A 138 12.90 21.22 -59.16
N ASP A 139 12.70 22.54 -59.24
CA ASP A 139 11.68 23.25 -58.47
C ASP A 139 10.25 22.95 -58.94
N ALA A 140 10.08 22.54 -60.19
CA ALA A 140 8.80 22.04 -60.70
C ALA A 140 8.41 20.67 -60.12
N ILE A 141 9.37 19.87 -59.67
CA ILE A 141 9.15 18.47 -59.27
C ILE A 141 9.26 18.28 -57.74
N LEU A 142 10.26 18.89 -57.11
CA LEU A 142 10.51 18.73 -55.67
C LEU A 142 10.05 19.96 -54.89
N PRO A 143 9.40 19.79 -53.73
CA PRO A 143 8.99 20.92 -52.91
C PRO A 143 10.21 21.75 -52.47
N VAL A 144 10.07 23.07 -52.50
CA VAL A 144 11.04 24.02 -51.95
C VAL A 144 10.80 24.10 -50.45
N ILE A 145 11.79 23.73 -49.65
CA ILE A 145 11.71 23.84 -48.19
C ILE A 145 12.01 25.29 -47.83
N CYS A 146 10.98 26.07 -47.54
CA CYS A 146 11.15 27.40 -46.96
C CYS A 146 11.45 27.26 -45.47
N HIS A 147 12.58 27.79 -45.01
CA HIS A 147 12.84 27.99 -43.59
C HIS A 147 12.03 29.20 -43.14
N VAL A 148 10.83 28.95 -42.61
CA VAL A 148 10.12 29.99 -41.85
C VAL A 148 10.72 29.97 -40.45
N GLU A 149 11.48 31.02 -40.13
CA GLU A 149 12.03 31.30 -38.79
C GLU A 149 10.94 31.50 -37.74
#